data_AF-A0A950Q932-F1
#
_entry.id   AF-A0A950Q932-F1
#
_cell.length_a   1.000
_cell.length_b   1.000
_cell.length_c   1.000
_cell.angle_alpha   90.00
_cell.angle_beta   90.00
_cell.angle_gamma   90.00
#
_symmetry.space_group_name_H-M   'P 1'
#
loop_
_entity.id
_entity.type
_entity.pdbx_description
1 polymer ?
#
loop_
_entity_poly.entity_id
_entity_poly.type
_entity_poly.pdbx_seq_one_letter_code
_entity_poly.pdbx_strand_id
1 'polypeptide(L)'
;VAHVIGTTGFSGEEQNAITAAARRTVVIKSGNMSLGVTLLASFVRQAAKALPNFDIEILEMHHRNKVDAPSGTALLLGAAAAGARGFGLEDSQIRGRDGRTGIRAEGAIGFASLRGGTVVGEHHAIFAGPDERISLSHAAENRMIFARGALAAAKWAQGKAAGLYSMEDVLGLA
;
A
#
# COMPACT_ATOMS: atom_id res chain seq x y z
N VAL A 1 20.82 -0.47 18.97
CA VAL A 1 20.79 -0.12 17.51
C VAL A 1 19.38 -0.37 17.02
N ALA A 2 18.89 0.34 16.01
CA ALA A 2 17.60 0.07 15.37
C ALA A 2 17.80 0.00 13.85
N HIS A 3 17.02 -0.82 13.15
CA HIS A 3 17.09 -0.97 11.69
C HIS A 3 15.79 -0.51 11.04
N VAL A 4 15.89 0.45 10.12
CA VAL A 4 14.77 0.89 9.26
C VAL A 4 14.98 0.31 7.87
N ILE A 5 14.17 -0.66 7.49
CA ILE A 5 14.30 -1.45 6.28
C ILE A 5 13.22 -1.03 5.28
N GLY A 6 13.62 -0.18 4.33
CA GLY A 6 12.79 0.19 3.17
C GLY A 6 12.96 -0.74 1.96
N THR A 7 13.89 -1.70 2.04
CA THR A 7 14.18 -2.66 0.96
C THR A 7 12.99 -3.59 0.73
N THR A 8 12.71 -3.88 -0.54
CA THR A 8 11.65 -4.80 -0.98
C THR A 8 12.25 -6.01 -1.71
N GLY A 9 11.46 -7.07 -1.94
CA GLY A 9 11.89 -8.21 -2.75
C GLY A 9 12.67 -9.30 -2.00
N PHE A 10 12.59 -9.31 -0.66
CA PHE A 10 13.21 -10.37 0.15
C PHE A 10 12.55 -11.73 -0.06
N SER A 11 13.38 -12.77 -0.17
CA SER A 11 12.97 -14.17 -0.15
C SER A 11 12.40 -14.59 1.21
N GLY A 12 11.73 -15.74 1.27
CA GLY A 12 11.22 -16.28 2.54
C GLY A 12 12.31 -16.51 3.59
N GLU A 13 13.49 -16.96 3.16
CA GLU A 13 14.65 -17.16 4.04
C GLU A 13 15.17 -15.83 4.61
N GLU A 14 15.27 -14.80 3.77
CA GLU A 14 15.68 -13.46 4.21
C GLU A 14 14.67 -12.82 5.16
N GLN A 15 13.37 -13.05 4.94
CA GLN A 15 12.31 -12.59 5.85
C GLN A 15 12.40 -13.28 7.22
N ASN A 16 12.73 -14.57 7.24
CA ASN A 16 12.97 -15.30 8.48
C ASN A 16 14.19 -14.75 9.23
N ALA A 17 15.26 -14.40 8.52
CA ALA A 17 16.44 -13.77 9.13
C ALA A 17 16.10 -12.40 9.74
N ILE A 18 15.30 -11.58 9.04
CA ILE A 18 14.82 -10.28 9.56
C ILE A 18 13.98 -10.50 10.84
N THR A 19 13.08 -11.47 10.82
CA THR A 19 12.23 -11.80 11.97
C THR A 19 13.05 -12.31 13.15
N ALA A 20 14.09 -13.09 12.90
CA ALA A 20 15.02 -13.54 13.93
C ALA A 20 15.82 -12.38 14.55
N ALA A 21 16.29 -11.43 13.72
CA ALA A 21 16.98 -10.23 14.19
C ALA A 21 16.07 -9.35 15.08
N ALA A 22 14.81 -9.21 14.70
CA ALA A 22 13.81 -8.44 15.44
C ALA A 22 13.58 -8.95 16.88
N ARG A 23 13.98 -10.17 17.22
CA ARG A 23 13.94 -10.68 18.61
C ARG A 23 14.93 -9.98 19.54
N ARG A 24 15.94 -9.31 19.00
CA ARG A 24 17.05 -8.70 19.76
C ARG A 24 17.22 -7.20 19.51
N THR A 25 16.50 -6.65 18.54
CA THR A 25 16.63 -5.25 18.14
C THR A 25 15.31 -4.72 17.59
N VAL A 26 15.16 -3.40 17.56
CA VAL A 26 14.02 -2.75 16.91
C VAL A 26 14.23 -2.82 15.40
N VAL A 27 13.30 -3.45 14.69
CA VAL A 27 13.28 -3.47 13.23
C VAL A 27 11.97 -2.85 12.76
N ILE A 28 12.05 -1.76 12.00
CA ILE A 28 10.90 -1.21 11.26
C ILE A 28 11.06 -1.61 9.80
N LYS A 29 10.14 -2.41 9.28
CA LYS A 29 10.16 -2.86 7.89
C LYS A 29 8.89 -2.43 7.16
N SER A 30 9.06 -1.77 6.03
CA SER A 30 7.93 -1.42 5.16
C SER A 30 8.39 -1.34 3.70
N GLY A 31 7.56 -1.84 2.79
CA GLY A 31 7.78 -1.66 1.35
C GLY A 31 7.49 -0.23 0.87
N ASN A 32 6.90 0.62 1.71
CA ASN A 32 6.72 2.02 1.45
C ASN A 32 6.91 2.84 2.75
N MET A 33 7.87 3.76 2.74
CA MET A 33 8.20 4.60 3.89
C MET A 33 7.42 5.91 3.92
N SER A 34 6.55 6.22 2.96
CA SER A 34 5.73 7.42 2.99
C SER A 34 4.68 7.33 4.08
N LEU A 35 4.72 8.26 5.04
CA LEU A 35 3.68 8.41 6.06
C LEU A 35 2.29 8.59 5.45
N GLY A 36 2.20 9.38 4.36
CA GLY A 36 0.93 9.63 3.66
C GLY A 36 0.36 8.38 3.00
N VAL A 37 1.20 7.52 2.41
CA VAL A 37 0.75 6.25 1.84
C VAL A 37 0.29 5.29 2.93
N THR A 38 1.01 5.21 4.05
CA THR A 38 0.59 4.38 5.19
C THR A 38 -0.77 4.83 5.73
N LEU A 39 -0.97 6.14 5.90
CA LEU A 39 -2.25 6.68 6.35
C LEU A 39 -3.37 6.38 5.33
N LEU A 40 -3.12 6.60 4.04
CA LEU A 40 -4.06 6.29 2.97
C LEU A 40 -4.49 4.82 3.01
N ALA A 41 -3.55 3.89 3.17
CA ALA A 41 -3.85 2.46 3.28
C ALA A 41 -4.78 2.15 4.45
N SER A 42 -4.60 2.84 5.59
CA SER A 42 -5.52 2.70 6.73
C SER A 42 -6.93 3.21 6.41
N PHE A 43 -7.06 4.31 5.66
CA PHE A 43 -8.36 4.83 5.23
C PHE A 43 -9.03 3.91 4.22
N VAL A 44 -8.26 3.33 3.28
CA VAL A 44 -8.75 2.32 2.35
C VAL A 44 -9.27 1.10 3.09
N ARG A 45 -8.55 0.61 4.10
CA ARG A 45 -8.98 -0.50 4.96
C ARG A 45 -10.30 -0.19 5.67
N GLN A 46 -10.41 1.02 6.24
CA GLN A 46 -11.61 1.48 6.94
C GLN A 46 -12.80 1.63 5.98
N ALA A 47 -12.61 2.30 4.84
CA ALA A 47 -13.65 2.50 3.82
C ALA A 47 -14.12 1.16 3.25
N ALA A 48 -13.20 0.24 2.96
CA ALA A 48 -13.54 -1.10 2.54
C ALA A 48 -14.42 -1.78 3.59
N LYS A 49 -14.03 -1.82 4.85
CA LYS A 49 -14.84 -2.44 5.91
C LYS A 49 -16.23 -1.79 6.06
N ALA A 50 -16.32 -0.47 5.94
CA ALA A 50 -17.56 0.29 6.15
C ALA A 50 -18.54 0.22 4.97
N LEU A 51 -18.05 -0.01 3.74
CA LEU A 51 -18.86 0.09 2.51
C LEU A 51 -18.95 -1.24 1.75
N PRO A 52 -19.44 -2.34 2.35
CA PRO A 52 -19.34 -3.70 1.80
C PRO A 52 -19.91 -3.90 0.39
N ASN A 53 -20.82 -3.04 -0.06
CA ASN A 53 -21.47 -3.17 -1.37
C ASN A 53 -20.90 -2.22 -2.43
N PHE A 54 -19.83 -1.48 -2.11
CA PHE A 54 -19.19 -0.56 -3.05
C PHE A 54 -18.12 -1.32 -3.86
N ASP A 55 -18.14 -1.10 -5.17
CA ASP A 55 -17.09 -1.53 -6.09
C ASP A 55 -15.79 -0.79 -5.78
N ILE A 56 -14.67 -1.52 -5.79
CA ILE A 56 -13.34 -0.97 -5.48
C ILE A 56 -12.49 -0.95 -6.75
N GLU A 57 -11.96 0.22 -7.09
CA GLU A 57 -11.04 0.42 -8.21
C GLU A 57 -9.80 1.18 -7.72
N ILE A 58 -8.62 0.66 -8.06
CA ILE A 58 -7.32 1.28 -7.77
C ILE A 58 -6.75 1.84 -9.06
N LEU A 59 -6.59 3.16 -9.12
CA LEU A 59 -5.94 3.86 -10.22
C LEU A 59 -4.59 4.39 -9.77
N GLU A 60 -3.56 4.19 -10.59
CA GLU A 60 -2.24 4.78 -10.36
C GLU A 60 -1.64 5.39 -11.61
N MET A 61 -0.77 6.39 -11.41
CA MET A 61 0.07 6.96 -12.47
C MET A 61 1.51 7.11 -12.02
N HIS A 62 2.45 6.78 -12.90
CA HIS A 62 3.88 7.00 -12.70
C HIS A 62 4.57 7.47 -13.98
N HIS A 63 5.83 7.88 -13.85
CA HIS A 63 6.70 8.24 -14.95
C HIS A 63 6.84 7.15 -16.01
N ARG A 64 7.20 7.59 -17.23
CA ARG A 64 7.34 6.70 -18.41
C ARG A 64 8.31 5.52 -18.23
N ASN A 65 9.32 5.68 -17.38
CA ASN A 65 10.37 4.67 -17.17
C ASN A 65 10.04 3.64 -16.07
N LYS A 66 8.82 3.66 -15.52
CA LYS A 66 8.45 2.69 -14.48
C LYS A 66 8.13 1.34 -15.14
N VAL A 67 8.84 0.31 -14.70
CA VAL A 67 8.81 -1.04 -15.30
C VAL A 67 7.64 -1.87 -14.80
N ASP A 68 7.42 -1.89 -13.48
CA ASP A 68 6.37 -2.70 -12.85
C ASP A 68 4.99 -2.04 -12.96
N ALA A 69 3.95 -2.85 -13.17
CA ALA A 69 2.55 -2.45 -13.18
C ALA A 69 1.62 -3.60 -12.71
N PRO A 70 0.66 -3.36 -11.79
CA PRO A 70 0.50 -2.15 -10.98
C PRO A 70 1.71 -1.92 -10.07
N SER A 71 1.90 -0.66 -9.65
CA SER A 71 2.94 -0.32 -8.67
C SER A 71 2.79 -1.08 -7.34
N GLY A 72 3.89 -1.30 -6.61
CA GLY A 72 3.83 -1.89 -5.27
C GLY A 72 2.90 -1.16 -4.28
N THR A 73 2.80 0.17 -4.36
CA THR A 73 1.84 0.96 -3.57
C THR A 73 0.40 0.65 -3.96
N ALA A 74 0.10 0.51 -5.26
CA ALA A 74 -1.25 0.14 -5.69
C ALA A 74 -1.63 -1.25 -5.14
N LEU A 75 -0.72 -2.22 -5.22
CA LEU A 75 -0.92 -3.55 -4.64
C LEU A 75 -1.14 -3.49 -3.12
N LEU A 76 -0.40 -2.63 -2.42
CA LEU A 76 -0.59 -2.39 -0.99
C LEU A 76 -2.01 -1.87 -0.68
N LEU A 77 -2.51 -0.90 -1.44
CA LEU A 77 -3.88 -0.38 -1.26
C LEU A 77 -4.93 -1.46 -1.56
N GLY A 78 -4.75 -2.22 -2.65
CA GLY A 78 -5.64 -3.32 -2.98
C GLY A 78 -5.64 -4.42 -1.92
N ALA A 79 -4.47 -4.77 -1.37
CA ALA A 79 -4.37 -5.76 -0.29
C ALA A 79 -5.04 -5.28 1.00
N ALA A 80 -4.92 -3.99 1.34
CA ALA A 80 -5.63 -3.40 2.47
C ALA A 80 -7.16 -3.47 2.29
N ALA A 81 -7.65 -3.21 1.07
CA ALA A 81 -9.06 -3.35 0.74
C ALA A 81 -9.54 -4.81 0.78
N ALA A 82 -8.83 -5.73 0.11
CA ALA A 82 -9.16 -7.16 0.06
C ALA A 82 -9.20 -7.78 1.45
N GLY A 83 -8.16 -7.53 2.26
CA GLY A 83 -8.07 -8.05 3.62
C GLY A 83 -9.19 -7.53 4.52
N ALA A 84 -9.59 -6.26 4.37
CA ALA A 84 -10.73 -5.70 5.10
C ALA A 84 -12.08 -6.35 4.71
N ARG A 85 -12.15 -6.95 3.51
CA ARG A 85 -13.31 -7.74 3.03
C ARG A 85 -13.21 -9.23 3.32
N GLY A 86 -12.11 -9.69 3.92
CA GLY A 86 -11.89 -11.10 4.22
C GLY A 86 -11.45 -11.94 3.02
N PHE A 87 -10.93 -11.30 1.96
CA PHE A 87 -10.45 -11.99 0.76
C PHE A 87 -8.94 -11.80 0.56
N GLY A 88 -8.31 -12.73 -0.16
CA GLY A 88 -6.97 -12.55 -0.70
C GLY A 88 -6.97 -11.58 -1.89
N LEU A 89 -5.94 -10.76 -2.02
CA LEU A 89 -5.79 -9.91 -3.20
C LEU A 89 -5.63 -10.73 -4.48
N GLU A 90 -4.93 -11.86 -4.39
CA GLU A 90 -4.70 -12.74 -5.55
C GLU A 90 -6.00 -13.26 -6.16
N ASP A 91 -7.00 -13.55 -5.32
CA ASP A 91 -8.30 -14.08 -5.73
C ASP A 91 -9.27 -13.01 -6.24
N SER A 92 -9.05 -11.74 -5.87
CA SER A 92 -9.99 -10.63 -6.12
C SER A 92 -9.50 -9.62 -7.15
N GLN A 93 -8.20 -9.58 -7.46
CA GLN A 93 -7.66 -8.59 -8.37
C GLN A 93 -8.08 -8.82 -9.84
N ILE A 94 -8.48 -7.75 -10.52
CA ILE A 94 -8.69 -7.74 -11.98
C ILE A 94 -7.85 -6.60 -12.57
N ARG A 95 -7.09 -6.89 -13.62
CA ARG A 95 -6.17 -5.94 -14.25
C ARG A 95 -6.55 -5.73 -15.71
N GLY A 96 -6.52 -4.48 -16.16
CA GLY A 96 -6.67 -4.13 -17.58
C GLY A 96 -8.03 -4.54 -18.15
N ARG A 97 -9.02 -3.64 -18.06
CA ARG A 97 -10.27 -3.81 -18.80
C ARG A 97 -10.11 -3.18 -20.19
N ASP A 98 -10.02 -4.02 -21.21
CA ASP A 98 -9.93 -3.59 -22.61
C ASP A 98 -10.94 -4.35 -23.48
N GLY A 99 -11.62 -3.65 -24.38
CA GLY A 99 -12.69 -4.21 -25.21
C GLY A 99 -13.93 -4.70 -24.43
N ARG A 100 -14.45 -5.88 -24.79
CA ARG A 100 -15.65 -6.48 -24.19
C ARG A 100 -15.28 -7.47 -23.08
N THR A 101 -15.31 -7.01 -21.84
CA THR A 101 -14.90 -7.81 -20.66
C THR A 101 -16.06 -8.46 -19.90
N GLY A 102 -17.31 -8.15 -20.26
CA GLY A 102 -18.50 -8.60 -19.55
C GLY A 102 -18.84 -7.73 -18.34
N ILE A 103 -19.83 -8.18 -17.55
CA ILE A 103 -20.25 -7.49 -16.32
C ILE A 103 -19.17 -7.70 -15.25
N ARG A 104 -18.91 -6.66 -14.46
CA ARG A 104 -17.99 -6.71 -13.32
C ARG A 104 -18.44 -7.76 -12.31
N ALA A 105 -17.53 -8.65 -11.92
CA ALA A 105 -17.78 -9.59 -10.83
C ALA A 105 -17.86 -8.86 -9.49
N GLU A 106 -18.80 -9.26 -8.65
CA GLU A 106 -18.94 -8.77 -7.29
C GLU A 106 -17.68 -9.10 -6.47
N GLY A 107 -17.26 -8.18 -5.60
CA GLY A 107 -16.07 -8.35 -4.77
C GLY A 107 -14.72 -8.22 -5.49
N ALA A 108 -14.70 -8.08 -6.81
CA ALA A 108 -13.47 -7.80 -7.56
C ALA A 108 -12.83 -6.47 -7.11
N ILE A 109 -11.51 -6.35 -7.25
CA ILE A 109 -10.74 -5.12 -7.06
C ILE A 109 -10.03 -4.82 -8.38
N GLY A 110 -10.49 -3.78 -9.07
CA GLY A 110 -9.93 -3.43 -10.37
C GLY A 110 -8.65 -2.59 -10.25
N PHE A 111 -7.73 -2.77 -11.20
CA PHE A 111 -6.50 -2.00 -11.30
C PHE A 111 -6.34 -1.36 -12.67
N ALA A 112 -6.09 -0.05 -12.67
CA ALA A 112 -5.68 0.72 -13.84
C ALA A 112 -4.33 1.40 -13.57
N SER A 113 -3.40 1.30 -14.52
CA SER A 113 -2.05 1.83 -14.38
C SER A 113 -1.67 2.70 -15.56
N LEU A 114 -1.38 3.98 -15.29
CA LEU A 114 -1.01 4.98 -16.27
C LEU A 114 0.50 5.24 -16.24
N ARG A 115 1.10 5.48 -17.40
CA ARG A 115 2.53 5.83 -17.52
C ARG A 115 2.69 7.09 -18.34
N GLY A 116 3.39 8.08 -17.82
CA GLY A 116 3.57 9.34 -18.53
C GLY A 116 4.51 10.31 -17.85
N GLY A 117 5.29 11.05 -18.66
CA GLY A 117 6.14 12.13 -18.18
C GLY A 117 7.09 11.71 -17.05
N THR A 118 7.11 12.53 -16.00
CA THR A 118 8.00 12.44 -14.83
C THR A 118 7.24 12.24 -13.51
N VAL A 119 5.96 11.84 -13.57
CA VAL A 119 5.11 11.64 -12.38
C VAL A 119 5.80 10.72 -11.37
N VAL A 120 6.02 11.21 -10.15
CA VAL A 120 6.74 10.44 -9.11
C VAL A 120 5.89 9.25 -8.67
N GLY A 121 4.59 9.48 -8.49
CA GLY A 121 3.60 8.46 -8.18
C GLY A 121 2.31 9.10 -7.68
N GLU A 122 1.20 8.74 -8.30
CA GLU A 122 -0.15 9.15 -7.89
C GLU A 122 -1.01 7.89 -7.75
N HIS A 123 -1.83 7.85 -6.71
CA HIS A 123 -2.65 6.70 -6.35
C HIS A 123 -4.02 7.15 -5.91
N HIS A 124 -5.06 6.47 -6.39
CA HIS A 124 -6.45 6.65 -6.03
C HIS A 124 -7.04 5.30 -5.67
N ALA A 125 -7.72 5.22 -4.53
CA ALA A 125 -8.62 4.14 -4.19
C ALA A 125 -10.05 4.66 -4.25
N ILE A 126 -10.80 4.14 -5.21
CA ILE A 126 -12.14 4.58 -5.54
C ILE A 126 -13.12 3.53 -5.03
N PHE A 127 -14.10 3.99 -4.26
CA PHE A 127 -15.25 3.21 -3.79
C PHE A 127 -16.49 3.75 -4.49
N ALA A 128 -17.08 2.98 -5.39
CA ALA A 128 -18.26 3.37 -6.17
C ALA A 128 -19.49 2.55 -5.71
N GLY A 129 -20.52 3.24 -5.24
CA GLY A 129 -21.79 2.65 -4.85
C GLY A 129 -22.94 3.16 -5.72
N PRO A 130 -24.18 2.82 -5.38
CA PRO A 130 -25.35 3.40 -6.03
C PRO A 130 -25.37 4.91 -5.80
N ASP A 131 -25.37 5.68 -6.89
CA ASP A 131 -25.53 7.14 -6.91
C ASP A 131 -24.46 7.98 -6.17
N GLU A 132 -23.42 7.34 -5.62
CA GLU A 132 -22.32 8.04 -4.95
C GLU A 132 -20.96 7.37 -5.12
N ARG A 133 -19.90 8.14 -4.85
CA ARG A 133 -18.52 7.67 -4.94
C ARG A 133 -17.63 8.41 -3.96
N ILE A 134 -16.74 7.66 -3.31
CA ILE A 134 -15.64 8.20 -2.51
C ILE A 134 -14.33 7.88 -3.21
N SER A 135 -13.41 8.85 -3.26
CA SER A 135 -12.05 8.66 -3.78
C SER A 135 -11.05 9.09 -2.72
N LEU A 136 -10.15 8.19 -2.36
CA LEU A 136 -9.06 8.44 -1.43
C LEU A 136 -7.75 8.48 -2.22
N SER A 137 -7.04 9.60 -2.15
CA SER A 137 -5.96 9.89 -3.09
C SER A 137 -4.67 10.31 -2.39
N HIS A 138 -3.53 9.92 -2.98
CA HIS A 138 -2.20 10.38 -2.58
C HIS A 138 -1.39 10.71 -3.83
N ALA A 139 -0.80 11.90 -3.86
CA ALA A 139 0.13 12.35 -4.89
C ALA A 139 1.50 12.61 -4.27
N ALA A 140 2.52 11.90 -4.75
CA ALA A 140 3.90 12.19 -4.39
C ALA A 140 4.43 13.31 -5.29
N GLU A 141 4.76 14.47 -4.72
CA GLU A 141 5.45 15.52 -5.48
C GLU A 141 6.95 15.26 -5.60
N ASN A 142 7.52 14.52 -4.64
CA ASN A 142 8.96 14.28 -4.56
C ASN A 142 9.27 12.97 -3.82
N ARG A 143 10.30 12.24 -4.25
CA ARG A 143 10.78 11.01 -3.59
C ARG A 143 11.33 11.24 -2.17
N MET A 144 11.61 12.48 -1.78
CA MET A 144 12.04 12.83 -0.43
C MET A 144 11.03 12.43 0.67
N ILE A 145 9.75 12.21 0.33
CA ILE A 145 8.76 11.72 1.30
C ILE A 145 9.15 10.37 1.91
N PHE A 146 9.80 9.48 1.15
CA PHE A 146 10.24 8.18 1.64
C PHE A 146 11.41 8.31 2.62
N ALA A 147 12.37 9.18 2.31
CA ALA A 147 13.48 9.47 3.21
C ALA A 147 13.01 10.12 4.52
N ARG A 148 12.07 11.07 4.44
CA ARG A 148 11.47 11.72 5.61
C ARG A 148 10.72 10.73 6.49
N GLY A 149 9.98 9.80 5.91
CA GLY A 149 9.29 8.77 6.69
C GLY A 149 10.24 7.73 7.28
N ALA A 150 11.32 7.36 6.59
CA ALA A 150 12.37 6.52 7.19
C ALA A 150 13.05 7.21 8.40
N LEU A 151 13.29 8.53 8.32
CA LEU A 151 13.78 9.32 9.45
C LEU A 151 12.76 9.40 10.59
N ALA A 152 11.46 9.50 10.28
CA ALA A 152 10.39 9.46 11.28
C ALA A 152 10.36 8.10 12.00
N ALA A 153 10.48 7.00 11.27
CA ALA A 153 10.60 5.65 11.83
C ALA A 153 11.83 5.51 12.74
N ALA A 154 12.99 6.02 12.31
CA ALA A 154 14.21 6.00 13.10
C ALA A 154 14.08 6.78 14.42
N LYS A 155 13.38 7.93 14.39
CA LYS A 155 13.07 8.70 15.59
C LYS A 155 12.08 7.96 16.50
N TRP A 156 11.03 7.38 15.93
CA TRP A 156 10.02 6.61 16.66
C TRP A 156 10.61 5.37 17.36
N ALA A 157 11.65 4.77 16.77
CA ALA A 157 12.34 3.60 17.33
C ALA A 157 13.03 3.87 18.66
N GLN A 158 13.30 5.13 19.02
CA GLN A 158 13.99 5.49 20.26
C GLN A 158 13.14 5.08 21.46
N GLY A 159 13.72 4.28 22.36
CA GLY A 159 13.04 3.79 23.56
C GLY A 159 12.03 2.66 23.33
N LYS A 160 11.91 2.13 22.10
CA LYS A 160 11.05 0.96 21.82
C LYS A 160 11.76 -0.35 22.18
N ALA A 161 10.98 -1.34 22.59
CA ALA A 161 11.47 -2.69 22.83
C ALA A 161 11.83 -3.39 21.51
N ALA A 162 12.66 -4.43 21.58
CA ALA A 162 12.94 -5.28 20.42
C ALA A 162 11.63 -5.83 19.84
N GLY A 163 11.52 -5.80 18.52
CA GLY A 163 10.32 -6.22 17.82
C GLY A 163 10.39 -5.91 16.33
N LEU A 164 9.50 -6.56 15.58
CA LEU A 164 9.27 -6.28 14.17
C LEU A 164 8.05 -5.37 14.07
N TYR A 165 8.27 -4.16 13.57
CA TYR A 165 7.28 -3.11 13.45
C TYR A 165 7.12 -2.70 11.98
N SER A 166 6.00 -2.07 11.70
CA SER A 166 5.60 -1.49 10.43
C SER A 166 5.55 0.04 10.51
N MET A 167 5.23 0.69 9.40
CA MET A 167 4.91 2.12 9.43
C MET A 167 3.54 2.40 10.08
N GLU A 168 2.64 1.42 10.17
CA GLU A 168 1.38 1.57 10.89
C GLU A 168 1.64 1.75 12.40
N ASP A 169 2.59 0.99 12.96
CA ASP A 169 3.05 1.18 14.35
C ASP A 169 3.66 2.57 14.59
N VAL A 170 4.44 3.06 13.61
CA VAL A 170 5.05 4.40 13.66
C VAL A 170 3.98 5.50 13.71
N LEU A 171 2.86 5.30 13.02
CA LEU A 171 1.72 6.23 13.00
C LEU A 171 0.68 5.96 14.09
N GLY A 172 0.79 4.88 14.86
CA GLY A 172 -0.19 4.49 15.86
C GLY A 172 -1.51 3.96 15.27
N LEU A 173 -1.42 3.24 14.15
CA LEU A 173 -2.55 2.70 13.39
C LEU A 173 -2.67 1.16 13.47
N ALA A 174 -1.72 0.50 14.15
CA ALA A 174 -1.66 -0.94 14.32
C ALA A 174 -2.65 -1.47 15.37
#